data_AF-A0A2T2UQ53-F1
#
_entry.id   AF-A0A2T2UQ53-F1
#
_cell.length_a   1.000
_cell.length_b   1.000
_cell.length_c   1.000
_cell.angle_alpha   90.00
_cell.angle_beta   90.00
_cell.angle_gamma   90.00
#
_symmetry.space_group_name_H-M   'P 1'
#
loop_
_entity.id
_entity.type
_entity.pdbx_description
1 polymer ?
#
loop_
_entity_poly.entity_id
_entity_poly.type
_entity_poly.pdbx_seq_one_letter_code
_entity_poly.pdbx_strand_id
1 'polypeptide(L)'
;MLESIRSAVSILSYFVLPALLVGFPLYGLIKGVRVYEVFVEGAKEGFDVAVTIIPYLIAILFAIGMFRASGAMDFLVNALDPVLGAIGVPAEVVPMGIVRPLTGSGSAGVVADMINQYGEDSLIVKMAATMFGSTETTFYVIAVYFGAVNIRDTRHAVPAGLFADLVGFLASVYVVRLLFG
;
A
#
# COMPACT_ATOMS: atom_id res chain seq x y z
N MET A 1 19.73 20.59 -8.91
CA MET A 1 18.69 19.91 -9.73
C MET A 1 17.79 19.04 -8.86
N LEU A 2 18.32 18.05 -8.12
CA LEU A 2 17.53 17.20 -7.21
C LEU A 2 16.82 17.99 -6.09
N GLU A 3 17.48 18.98 -5.49
CA GLU A 3 16.83 19.86 -4.49
C GLU A 3 15.63 20.62 -5.07
N SER A 4 15.75 21.15 -6.28
CA SER A 4 14.66 21.85 -6.97
C SER A 4 13.48 20.90 -7.23
N ILE A 5 13.77 19.66 -7.64
CA ILE A 5 12.76 18.61 -7.84
C ILE A 5 12.08 18.28 -6.50
N ARG A 6 12.85 18.05 -5.42
CA ARG A 6 12.31 17.72 -4.10
C ARG A 6 11.40 18.83 -3.56
N SER A 7 11.82 20.09 -3.68
CA SER A 7 11.01 21.23 -3.26
C SER A 7 9.72 21.34 -4.08
N ALA A 8 9.78 21.15 -5.39
CA ALA A 8 8.60 21.17 -6.24
C ALA A 8 7.61 20.04 -5.87
N VAL A 9 8.11 18.81 -5.68
CA VAL A 9 7.30 17.66 -5.27
C VAL A 9 6.67 17.89 -3.90
N SER A 10 7.42 18.39 -2.92
CA SER A 10 6.90 18.67 -1.58
C SER A 10 5.77 19.70 -1.62
N ILE A 11 5.95 20.79 -2.36
CA ILE A 11 4.91 21.82 -2.53
C ILE A 11 3.66 21.20 -3.15
N LEU A 12 3.80 20.45 -4.25
CA LEU A 12 2.68 19.78 -4.92
C LEU A 12 1.93 18.82 -3.98
N SER A 13 2.66 18.02 -3.20
CA SER A 13 2.09 17.04 -2.28
C SER A 13 1.15 17.68 -1.24
N TYR A 14 1.47 18.88 -0.75
CA TYR A 14 0.58 19.60 0.18
C TYR A 14 -0.78 19.98 -0.42
N PHE A 15 -0.86 20.14 -1.75
CA PHE A 15 -2.10 20.51 -2.44
C PHE A 15 -2.92 19.32 -2.92
N VAL A 16 -2.37 18.10 -2.96
CA VAL A 16 -3.09 16.92 -3.47
C VAL A 16 -4.36 16.63 -2.68
N LEU A 17 -4.26 16.54 -1.35
CA LEU A 17 -5.43 16.24 -0.49
C LEU A 17 -6.52 17.33 -0.59
N PRO A 18 -6.21 18.63 -0.42
CA PRO A 18 -7.19 19.69 -0.64
C PRO A 18 -7.81 19.66 -2.05
N ALA A 19 -7.00 19.42 -3.09
CA ALA A 19 -7.48 19.36 -4.46
C ALA A 19 -8.46 18.21 -4.68
N LEU A 20 -8.24 17.04 -4.08
CA LEU A 20 -9.18 15.92 -4.16
C LEU A 20 -10.46 16.19 -3.36
N LEU A 21 -10.34 16.69 -2.12
CA LEU A 21 -11.47 16.96 -1.23
C LEU A 21 -12.39 18.05 -1.76
N VAL A 22 -11.86 19.08 -2.41
CA VAL A 22 -12.64 20.18 -3.00
C VAL A 22 -12.99 19.88 -4.46
N GLY A 23 -12.05 19.32 -5.23
CA GLY A 23 -12.18 19.14 -6.67
C GLY A 23 -13.27 18.16 -7.07
N PHE A 24 -13.38 17.00 -6.40
CA PHE A 24 -14.43 16.02 -6.74
C PHE A 24 -15.84 16.55 -6.45
N PRO A 25 -16.16 17.09 -5.26
CA PRO A 25 -17.46 17.69 -5.01
C PRO A 25 -17.75 18.88 -5.94
N LEU A 26 -16.76 19.76 -6.16
CA LEU A 26 -16.94 20.91 -7.04
C LEU A 26 -17.24 20.50 -8.48
N TYR A 27 -16.54 19.49 -9.00
CA TYR A 27 -16.81 18.94 -10.32
C TYR A 27 -18.24 18.37 -10.41
N GLY A 28 -18.69 17.62 -9.40
CA GLY A 28 -20.06 17.12 -9.31
C GLY A 28 -21.09 18.24 -9.30
N LEU A 29 -20.86 19.31 -8.53
CA LEU A 29 -21.73 20.49 -8.49
C LEU A 29 -21.80 21.21 -9.85
N ILE A 30 -20.67 21.40 -10.53
CA ILE A 30 -20.60 22.01 -11.88
C ILE A 30 -21.39 21.18 -12.90
N LYS A 31 -21.40 19.85 -12.75
CA LYS A 31 -22.17 18.94 -13.60
C LYS A 31 -23.64 18.80 -13.20
N GLY A 32 -24.11 19.54 -12.19
CA GLY A 32 -25.49 19.47 -11.71
C GLY A 32 -25.82 18.17 -10.97
N VAL A 33 -24.81 17.45 -10.48
CA VAL A 33 -24.99 16.22 -9.70
C VAL A 33 -25.40 16.60 -8.27
N ARG A 34 -26.36 15.86 -7.71
CA ARG A 34 -26.74 15.96 -6.30
C ARG A 34 -25.68 15.28 -5.43
N VAL A 35 -24.52 15.94 -5.29
CA VAL A 35 -23.29 15.37 -4.70
C VAL A 35 -23.54 14.72 -3.34
N TYR A 36 -24.31 15.37 -2.47
CA TYR A 36 -24.64 14.82 -1.16
C TYR A 36 -25.40 13.49 -1.24
N GLU A 37 -26.40 13.39 -2.12
CA GLU A 37 -27.20 12.18 -2.26
C GLU A 37 -26.37 11.02 -2.80
N VAL A 38 -25.60 11.27 -3.87
CA VAL A 38 -24.70 10.28 -4.48
C VAL A 38 -23.63 9.84 -3.49
N PHE A 39 -23.10 10.75 -2.69
CA PHE A 39 -22.16 10.42 -1.61
C PHE A 39 -22.78 9.48 -0.58
N VAL A 40 -24.00 9.77 -0.11
CA VAL A 40 -24.70 8.93 0.88
C VAL A 40 -25.02 7.55 0.31
N GLU A 41 -25.43 7.48 -0.96
CA GLU A 41 -25.67 6.21 -1.65
C GLU A 41 -24.39 5.37 -1.75
N GLY A 42 -23.30 5.96 -2.26
CA GLY A 42 -22.00 5.28 -2.33
C GLY A 42 -21.45 4.87 -0.95
N ALA A 43 -21.71 5.67 0.10
CA ALA A 43 -21.33 5.32 1.46
C ALA A 43 -22.07 4.08 1.99
N LYS A 44 -23.35 3.90 1.62
CA LYS A 44 -24.13 2.70 1.98
C LYS A 44 -23.61 1.47 1.25
N GLU A 45 -23.39 1.57 -0.06
CA GLU A 45 -22.82 0.46 -0.84
C GLU A 45 -21.44 0.05 -0.32
N GLY A 46 -20.60 1.02 0.02
CA GLY A 46 -19.30 0.78 0.63
C GLY A 46 -19.38 0.04 1.98
N PHE A 47 -20.45 0.26 2.76
CA PHE A 47 -20.66 -0.44 4.02
C PHE A 47 -20.94 -1.94 3.81
N ASP A 48 -21.78 -2.29 2.84
CA ASP A 48 -22.08 -3.69 2.50
C ASP A 48 -20.83 -4.44 2.00
N VAL A 49 -20.02 -3.75 1.19
CA VAL A 49 -18.72 -4.25 0.72
C VAL A 49 -17.77 -4.47 1.90
N ALA A 50 -17.69 -3.53 2.85
CA ALA A 50 -16.85 -3.66 4.03
C ALA A 50 -17.24 -4.87 4.89
N VAL A 51 -18.53 -5.07 5.18
CA VAL A 51 -19.03 -6.22 5.95
C VAL A 51 -18.64 -7.55 5.29
N THR A 52 -18.74 -7.63 3.95
CA THR A 52 -18.34 -8.80 3.17
C THR A 52 -16.84 -9.12 3.30
N ILE A 53 -16.01 -8.08 3.43
CA ILE A 53 -14.56 -8.17 3.45
C ILE A 53 -13.99 -8.46 4.85
N ILE A 54 -14.65 -8.03 5.92
CA ILE A 54 -14.18 -8.16 7.31
C ILE A 54 -13.64 -9.56 7.65
N PRO A 55 -14.33 -10.68 7.32
CA PRO A 55 -13.84 -12.02 7.65
C PRO A 55 -12.47 -12.33 7.02
N TYR A 56 -12.25 -11.92 5.77
CA TYR A 56 -10.98 -12.11 5.07
C TYR A 56 -9.86 -11.28 5.72
N LEU A 57 -10.15 -10.03 6.09
CA LEU A 57 -9.19 -9.18 6.79
C LEU A 57 -8.79 -9.77 8.14
N ILE A 58 -9.75 -10.29 8.93
CA ILE A 58 -9.47 -10.94 10.21
C ILE A 58 -8.55 -12.14 10.00
N ALA A 59 -8.84 -13.01 9.03
CA ALA A 59 -8.02 -14.19 8.75
C ALA A 59 -6.58 -13.82 8.35
N ILE A 60 -6.41 -12.82 7.47
CA ILE A 60 -5.10 -12.36 7.02
C ILE A 60 -4.32 -11.69 8.15
N LEU A 61 -4.95 -10.78 8.91
CA LEU A 61 -4.31 -10.10 10.04
C LEU A 61 -3.93 -11.10 11.15
N PHE A 62 -4.78 -12.09 11.41
CA PHE A 62 -4.47 -13.18 12.35
C PHE A 62 -3.29 -14.02 11.87
N ALA A 63 -3.27 -14.45 10.60
CA ALA A 63 -2.18 -15.22 10.03
C ALA A 63 -0.86 -14.45 10.06
N ILE A 64 -0.87 -13.16 9.72
CA ILE A 64 0.32 -12.29 9.79
C ILE A 64 0.77 -12.12 11.24
N GLY A 65 -0.17 -11.93 12.18
CA GLY A 65 0.13 -11.85 13.61
C GLY A 65 0.83 -13.10 14.11
N MET A 66 0.35 -14.29 13.77
CA MET A 66 1.00 -15.56 14.10
C MET A 66 2.36 -15.71 13.41
N PHE A 67 2.47 -15.34 12.13
CA PHE A 67 3.72 -15.41 11.37
C PHE A 67 4.81 -14.50 11.95
N ARG A 68 4.44 -13.31 12.45
CA ARG A 68 5.34 -12.43 13.22
C ARG A 68 5.69 -13.04 14.58
N ALA A 69 4.68 -13.43 15.36
CA ALA A 69 4.88 -13.93 16.73
C ALA A 69 5.67 -15.25 16.80
N SER A 70 5.64 -16.06 15.74
CA SER A 70 6.41 -17.30 15.62
C SER A 70 7.91 -17.09 15.33
N GLY A 71 8.34 -15.87 15.01
CA GLY A 71 9.71 -15.57 14.55
C GLY A 71 9.99 -16.00 13.11
N ALA A 72 8.97 -16.51 12.39
CA ALA A 72 9.13 -16.92 10.99
C ALA A 72 9.44 -15.72 10.07
N MET A 73 8.88 -14.55 10.38
CA MET A 73 9.24 -13.31 9.69
C MET A 73 10.72 -12.98 9.86
N ASP A 74 11.24 -13.02 11.08
CA ASP A 74 12.65 -12.71 11.36
C ASP A 74 13.59 -13.70 10.68
N PHE A 75 13.23 -14.99 10.70
CA PHE A 75 13.97 -16.02 9.97
C PHE A 75 14.03 -15.71 8.47
N LEU A 76 12.89 -15.36 7.87
CA LEU A 76 12.80 -15.07 6.44
C LEU A 76 13.56 -13.79 6.07
N VAL A 77 13.48 -12.74 6.90
CA VAL A 77 14.28 -11.52 6.72
C VAL A 77 15.76 -11.86 6.75
N ASN A 78 16.24 -12.59 7.76
CA ASN A 78 17.64 -13.00 7.86
C ASN A 78 18.11 -13.87 6.68
N ALA A 79 17.23 -14.72 6.15
CA ALA A 79 17.53 -15.56 5.00
C ALA A 79 17.63 -14.75 3.70
N LEU A 80 16.82 -13.70 3.54
CA LEU A 80 16.82 -12.83 2.36
C LEU A 80 17.85 -11.72 2.43
N ASP A 81 18.25 -11.30 3.63
CA ASP A 81 19.19 -10.20 3.89
C ASP A 81 20.51 -10.28 3.07
N PRO A 82 21.21 -11.42 2.93
CA PRO A 82 22.45 -11.44 2.14
C PRO A 82 22.23 -11.12 0.65
N VAL A 83 21.05 -11.45 0.11
CA VAL A 83 20.71 -11.19 -1.31
C VAL A 83 20.16 -9.77 -1.47
N LEU A 84 19.22 -9.39 -0.60
CA LEU A 84 18.56 -8.09 -0.64
C LEU A 84 19.50 -6.96 -0.21
N GLY A 85 20.32 -7.18 0.82
CA GLY A 85 21.37 -6.27 1.23
C GLY A 85 22.41 -6.02 0.14
N ALA A 86 22.76 -7.04 -0.66
CA ALA A 86 23.69 -6.88 -1.79
C ALA A 86 23.17 -5.94 -2.88
N ILE A 87 21.85 -5.84 -3.06
CA ILE A 87 21.20 -4.88 -3.97
C ILE A 87 20.76 -3.60 -3.26
N GLY A 88 21.13 -3.42 -1.99
CA GLY A 88 20.82 -2.21 -1.23
C GLY A 88 19.37 -2.13 -0.78
N VAL A 89 18.72 -3.23 -0.45
CA VAL A 89 17.42 -3.23 0.21
C VAL A 89 17.64 -3.37 1.73
N PRO A 90 17.20 -2.41 2.56
CA PRO A 90 17.28 -2.55 4.02
C PRO A 90 16.43 -3.72 4.54
N ALA A 91 16.93 -4.46 5.53
CA ALA A 91 16.20 -5.57 6.14
C ALA A 91 14.85 -5.13 6.73
N GLU A 92 14.77 -3.91 7.24
CA GLU A 92 13.59 -3.33 7.90
C GLU A 92 12.41 -3.14 6.95
N VAL A 93 12.65 -3.01 5.64
CA VAL A 93 11.56 -2.86 4.64
C VAL A 93 11.11 -4.19 4.05
N VAL A 94 11.85 -5.28 4.28
CA VAL A 94 11.52 -6.62 3.75
C VAL A 94 10.15 -7.13 4.24
N PRO A 95 9.76 -6.97 5.52
CA PRO A 95 8.42 -7.34 5.98
C PRO A 95 7.31 -6.65 5.19
N MET A 96 7.52 -5.38 4.79
CA MET A 96 6.57 -4.63 3.98
C MET A 96 6.39 -5.30 2.60
N GLY A 97 7.49 -5.72 1.96
CA GLY A 97 7.53 -6.51 0.73
C GLY A 97 6.61 -7.73 0.71
N ILE A 98 6.44 -8.37 1.86
CA ILE A 98 5.67 -9.61 2.04
C ILE A 98 4.22 -9.31 2.42
N VAL A 99 4.01 -8.36 3.33
CA VAL A 99 2.68 -8.03 3.85
C VAL A 99 1.84 -7.29 2.81
N ARG A 100 2.46 -6.43 2.00
CA ARG A 100 1.73 -5.55 1.07
C ARG A 100 0.92 -6.28 0.00
N PRO A 101 1.42 -7.31 -0.71
CA PRO A 101 0.60 -8.07 -1.65
C PRO A 101 -0.59 -8.80 -1.00
N LEU A 102 -0.54 -9.04 0.31
CA LEU A 102 -1.55 -9.78 1.07
C LEU A 102 -2.65 -8.87 1.63
N THR A 103 -2.30 -7.68 2.14
CA THR A 103 -3.26 -6.81 2.84
C THR A 103 -2.88 -5.34 2.82
N GLY A 104 -3.88 -4.50 2.48
CA GLY A 104 -3.74 -3.05 2.53
C GLY A 104 -3.70 -2.55 3.97
N SER A 105 -4.70 -2.94 4.77
CA SER A 105 -4.80 -2.50 6.16
C SER A 105 -3.65 -3.02 7.04
N GLY A 106 -3.18 -4.25 6.82
CA GLY A 106 -2.02 -4.78 7.53
C GLY A 106 -0.74 -4.03 7.17
N SER A 107 -0.56 -3.68 5.89
CA SER A 107 0.59 -2.88 5.44
C SER A 107 0.55 -1.43 5.98
N ALA A 108 -0.64 -0.84 6.16
CA ALA A 108 -0.78 0.45 6.85
C ALA A 108 -0.34 0.37 8.31
N GLY A 109 -0.67 -0.73 9.00
CA GLY A 109 -0.20 -1.00 10.36
C GLY A 109 1.32 -1.12 10.43
N VAL A 110 1.95 -1.79 9.46
CA VAL A 110 3.43 -1.87 9.37
C VAL A 110 4.05 -0.47 9.23
N VAL A 111 3.51 0.38 8.35
CA VAL A 111 4.01 1.76 8.20
C VAL A 111 3.85 2.55 9.51
N ALA A 112 2.70 2.43 10.19
CA ALA A 112 2.46 3.09 11.47
C ALA A 112 3.44 2.61 12.56
N ASP A 113 3.68 1.29 12.66
CA ASP A 113 4.67 0.69 13.56
C ASP A 113 6.06 1.26 13.27
N MET A 114 6.46 1.33 11.99
CA MET A 114 7.76 1.87 11.59
C MET A 114 7.89 3.37 11.88
N ILE A 115 6.82 4.17 11.69
CA ILE A 115 6.80 5.59 12.07
C ILE A 115 7.04 5.74 13.58
N ASN A 116 6.35 4.95 14.39
CA ASN A 116 6.51 4.97 15.84
C ASN A 116 7.92 4.55 16.29
N GLN A 117 8.54 3.61 15.58
CA GLN A 117 9.84 3.06 15.95
C GLN A 117 11.03 3.90 15.45
N TYR A 118 10.96 4.41 14.22
CA TYR A 118 12.09 5.03 13.51
C TYR A 118 11.88 6.52 13.20
N GLY A 119 10.68 7.05 13.40
CA GLY A 119 10.30 8.41 13.03
C GLY A 119 9.88 8.54 11.57
N GLU A 120 8.89 9.40 11.33
CA GLU A 120 8.30 9.67 10.01
C GLU A 120 9.31 10.16 8.96
N ASP A 121 10.39 10.81 9.41
CA ASP A 121 11.40 11.35 8.53
C ASP A 121 12.47 10.34 8.09
N SER A 122 12.50 9.15 8.70
CA SER A 122 13.52 8.15 8.39
C SER A 122 13.40 7.62 6.96
N LEU A 123 14.55 7.28 6.38
CA LEU A 123 14.61 6.81 4.98
C LEU A 123 13.85 5.49 4.80
N ILE A 124 13.95 4.56 5.76
CA ILE A 124 13.25 3.28 5.75
C ILE A 124 11.72 3.44 5.86
N VAL A 125 11.24 4.40 6.67
CA VAL A 125 9.82 4.72 6.74
C VAL A 125 9.34 5.32 5.42
N LYS A 126 10.11 6.22 4.80
CA LYS A 126 9.79 6.79 3.48
C LYS A 126 9.75 5.72 2.38
N MET A 127 10.63 4.72 2.42
CA MET A 127 10.59 3.56 1.53
C MET A 127 9.30 2.75 1.72
N ALA A 128 8.98 2.39 2.96
CA ALA A 128 7.78 1.63 3.29
C ALA A 128 6.49 2.41 2.94
N ALA A 129 6.43 3.71 3.21
CA ALA A 129 5.29 4.58 2.89
C ALA A 129 5.12 4.77 1.38
N THR A 130 6.22 4.92 0.63
CA THR A 130 6.19 5.02 -0.83
C THR A 130 5.66 3.73 -1.44
N MET A 131 6.12 2.59 -0.93
CA MET A 131 5.64 1.27 -1.34
C MET A 131 4.16 1.08 -1.00
N PHE A 132 3.73 1.47 0.21
CA PHE A 132 2.33 1.45 0.61
C PHE A 132 1.43 2.24 -0.35
N GLY A 133 1.88 3.42 -0.77
CA GLY A 133 1.12 4.30 -1.66
C GLY A 133 1.19 3.97 -3.15
N SER A 134 2.15 3.15 -3.58
CA SER A 134 2.47 2.98 -5.02
C SER A 134 2.30 1.55 -5.56
N THR A 135 2.01 0.57 -4.71
CA THR A 135 1.77 -0.82 -5.13
C THR A 135 0.34 -1.24 -4.82
N GLU A 136 -0.01 -2.49 -5.16
CA GLU A 136 -1.33 -3.04 -4.88
C GLU A 136 -1.30 -4.18 -3.85
N THR A 137 -2.48 -4.67 -3.52
CA THR A 137 -2.68 -5.83 -2.66
C THR A 137 -3.05 -7.05 -3.52
N THR A 138 -2.11 -7.55 -4.33
CA THR A 138 -2.37 -8.53 -5.41
C THR A 138 -3.35 -9.65 -5.02
N PHE A 139 -3.13 -10.34 -3.90
CA PHE A 139 -3.99 -11.46 -3.53
C PHE A 139 -5.38 -11.01 -3.06
N TYR A 140 -5.45 -9.87 -2.37
CA TYR A 140 -6.70 -9.30 -1.91
C TYR A 140 -7.54 -8.76 -3.08
N VAL A 141 -6.91 -8.04 -4.02
CA VAL A 141 -7.56 -7.58 -5.26
C VAL A 141 -8.14 -8.76 -6.03
N ILE A 142 -7.39 -9.85 -6.17
CA ILE A 142 -7.90 -11.06 -6.81
C ILE A 142 -9.09 -11.62 -6.02
N ALA A 143 -8.98 -11.81 -4.71
CA ALA A 143 -10.07 -12.39 -3.92
C ALA A 143 -11.37 -11.56 -4.01
N VAL A 144 -11.27 -10.24 -3.85
CA VAL A 144 -12.44 -9.35 -3.77
C VAL A 144 -12.95 -9.00 -5.15
N TYR A 145 -12.09 -8.53 -6.06
CA TYR A 145 -12.55 -7.97 -7.33
C TYR A 145 -12.92 -9.10 -8.29
N PHE A 146 -12.13 -10.18 -8.36
CA PHE A 146 -12.46 -11.29 -9.25
C PHE A 146 -13.62 -12.10 -8.67
N GLY A 147 -13.69 -12.21 -7.33
CA GLY A 147 -14.83 -12.80 -6.63
C GLY A 147 -16.15 -12.09 -6.92
N ALA A 148 -16.17 -10.76 -6.90
CA ALA A 148 -17.37 -9.95 -7.16
C ALA A 148 -17.97 -10.17 -8.57
N VAL A 149 -17.13 -10.47 -9.56
CA VAL A 149 -17.55 -10.76 -10.95
C VAL A 149 -17.42 -12.24 -11.33
N ASN A 150 -17.25 -13.14 -10.36
CA ASN A 150 -17.16 -14.59 -10.53
C ASN A 150 -16.05 -15.08 -11.50
N ILE A 151 -14.94 -14.34 -11.60
CA ILE A 151 -13.78 -14.77 -12.38
C ILE A 151 -13.03 -15.84 -11.58
N ARG A 152 -12.83 -17.02 -12.20
CA ARG A 152 -12.16 -18.18 -11.59
C ARG A 152 -10.74 -18.41 -12.10
N ASP A 153 -10.44 -17.93 -13.30
CA ASP A 153 -9.12 -18.08 -13.93
C ASP A 153 -8.17 -16.94 -13.53
N THR A 154 -7.34 -17.19 -12.52
CA THR A 154 -6.35 -16.22 -12.00
C THR A 154 -4.93 -16.46 -12.50
N ARG A 155 -4.74 -17.45 -13.39
CA ARG A 155 -3.43 -18.01 -13.76
C ARG A 155 -2.39 -16.97 -14.21
N HIS A 156 -2.80 -15.92 -14.93
CA HIS A 156 -1.90 -14.85 -15.37
C HIS A 156 -1.94 -13.63 -14.45
N ALA A 157 -3.03 -13.46 -13.70
CA ALA A 157 -3.21 -12.32 -12.81
C ALA A 157 -2.24 -12.38 -11.62
N VAL A 158 -2.06 -13.56 -11.03
CA VAL A 158 -1.14 -13.71 -9.88
C VAL A 158 0.32 -13.40 -10.27
N PRO A 159 0.91 -14.02 -11.32
CA PRO A 159 2.29 -13.71 -11.68
C PRO A 159 2.48 -12.25 -12.12
N ALA A 160 1.53 -11.68 -12.86
CA ALA A 160 1.60 -10.29 -13.28
C ALA A 160 1.54 -9.31 -12.09
N GLY A 161 0.62 -9.54 -11.15
CA GLY A 161 0.47 -8.73 -9.94
C GLY A 161 1.70 -8.81 -9.04
N LEU A 162 2.20 -10.03 -8.77
CA LEU A 162 3.41 -10.20 -7.96
C LEU A 162 4.66 -9.59 -8.62
N PHE A 163 4.76 -9.64 -9.95
CA PHE A 163 5.84 -8.97 -10.65
C PHE A 163 5.72 -7.44 -10.52
N ALA A 164 4.53 -6.88 -10.66
CA ALA A 164 4.29 -5.46 -10.43
C ALA A 164 4.61 -5.05 -8.99
N ASP A 165 4.23 -5.85 -8.00
CA ASP A 165 4.54 -5.61 -6.59
C ASP A 165 6.06 -5.67 -6.33
N LEU A 166 6.78 -6.62 -6.94
CA LEU A 166 8.24 -6.71 -6.84
C LEU A 166 8.93 -5.48 -7.46
N VAL A 167 8.48 -5.05 -8.65
CA VAL A 167 9.00 -3.85 -9.30
C VAL A 167 8.71 -2.61 -8.45
N GLY A 168 7.50 -2.51 -7.90
CA GLY A 168 7.09 -1.42 -7.02
C GLY A 168 7.89 -1.38 -5.70
N PHE A 169 8.16 -2.55 -5.11
CA PHE A 169 9.04 -2.70 -3.95
C PHE A 169 10.44 -2.16 -4.24
N LEU A 170 11.08 -2.63 -5.32
CA LEU A 170 12.41 -2.20 -5.71
C LEU A 170 12.44 -0.71 -6.08
N ALA A 171 11.47 -0.25 -6.86
CA ALA A 171 11.35 1.16 -7.25
C ALA A 171 11.20 2.07 -6.03
N SER A 172 10.42 1.67 -5.02
CA SER A 172 10.26 2.43 -3.79
C SER A 172 11.59 2.59 -3.05
N VAL A 173 12.40 1.53 -2.97
CA VAL A 173 13.73 1.58 -2.36
C VAL A 173 14.66 2.52 -3.14
N TYR A 174 14.78 2.34 -4.45
CA TYR A 174 15.74 3.10 -5.26
C TYR A 174 15.35 4.57 -5.45
N VAL A 175 14.08 4.87 -5.68
CA VAL A 175 13.61 6.25 -5.88
C VAL A 175 13.70 7.04 -4.59
N VAL A 176 13.37 6.44 -3.44
CA VAL A 176 13.50 7.11 -2.15
C VAL A 176 14.96 7.39 -1.83
N ARG A 177 15.87 6.43 -2.06
CA ARG A 177 17.32 6.68 -1.96
C ARG A 177 17.75 7.84 -2.85
N LEU A 178 17.39 7.80 -4.13
CA LEU A 178 17.77 8.82 -5.10
C LEU A 178 17.31 10.24 -4.70
N LEU A 179 16.11 10.37 -4.12
CA LEU A 179 15.52 11.68 -3.78
C LEU A 179 15.87 12.17 -2.37
N PHE A 180 16.14 11.27 -1.43
CA PHE A 180 16.23 11.61 0.00
C PHE A 180 17.54 11.17 0.68
N GLY A 181 18.42 10.40 0.03
CA GLY A 181 19.71 9.95 0.58
C GLY A 181 20.25 8.70 -0.07
#